data_AF-A0A1Z4C5C4-F1
#
_entry.id   AF-A0A1Z4C5C4-F1
#
_cell.length_a   1.000
_cell.length_b   1.000
_cell.length_c   1.000
_cell.angle_alpha   90.00
_cell.angle_beta   90.00
_cell.angle_gamma   90.00
#
_symmetry.space_group_name_H-M   'P 1'
#
loop_
_entity.id
_entity.type
_entity.pdbx_description
1 polymer ?
#
loop_
_entity_poly.entity_id
_entity_poly.type
_entity_poly.pdbx_seq_one_letter_code
_entity_poly.pdbx_strand_id
1 'polypeptide(L)'
;MKESKPPTARLEARLPPHIHAMLKRAAEIEGRTLTDFVIAASSEAARQTIETTDIIRLSVDDQRLFAESILNPPEPTDALRRAFEKRRELFGVE
;
A
#
# COMPACT_ATOMS: atom_id res chain seq x y z
N MET A 1 -11.16 21.96 -26.99
CA MET A 1 -11.16 20.59 -26.41
C MET A 1 -12.08 20.65 -25.20
N LYS A 2 -13.16 19.85 -25.16
CA LYS A 2 -14.09 19.86 -24.01
C LYS A 2 -13.39 19.15 -22.84
N GLU A 3 -13.06 19.87 -21.78
CA GLU A 3 -12.67 19.27 -20.51
C GLU A 3 -13.85 18.47 -19.95
N SER A 4 -13.81 17.16 -20.11
CA SER A 4 -14.73 16.26 -19.42
C SER A 4 -14.29 16.17 -17.96
N LYS A 5 -15.04 16.82 -17.06
CA LYS A 5 -14.89 16.66 -15.61
C LYS A 5 -14.93 15.15 -15.27
N PRO A 6 -13.98 14.61 -14.49
CA PRO A 6 -13.95 13.18 -14.19
C PRO A 6 -15.26 12.74 -13.51
N PRO A 7 -15.74 11.52 -13.80
CA PRO A 7 -16.98 11.01 -13.21
C PRO A 7 -16.83 10.92 -11.69
N THR A 8 -17.77 11.52 -10.95
CA THR A 8 -17.81 11.44 -9.49
C THR A 8 -18.41 10.11 -9.05
N ALA A 9 -17.73 9.40 -8.14
CA ALA A 9 -18.25 8.21 -7.50
C ALA A 9 -18.92 8.55 -6.15
N ARG A 10 -19.94 7.77 -5.74
CA ARG A 10 -20.64 7.94 -4.46
C ARG A 10 -20.26 6.82 -3.49
N LEU A 11 -20.00 7.20 -2.24
CA LEU A 11 -19.86 6.28 -1.11
C LEU A 11 -21.16 6.28 -0.30
N GLU A 12 -21.93 5.20 -0.39
CA GLU A 12 -23.17 5.02 0.37
C GLU A 12 -22.94 4.04 1.52
N ALA A 13 -23.16 4.49 2.76
CA ALA A 13 -23.02 3.66 3.95
C ALA A 13 -24.12 3.98 4.98
N ARG A 14 -24.68 2.93 5.58
CA ARG A 14 -25.58 3.06 6.74
C ARG A 14 -24.75 2.96 8.01
N LEU A 15 -24.86 3.98 8.86
CA LEU A 15 -24.09 4.08 10.10
C LEU A 15 -25.03 3.95 11.31
N PRO A 16 -24.62 3.22 12.36
CA PRO A 16 -25.27 3.33 13.65
C PRO A 16 -25.26 4.79 14.16
N PRO A 17 -26.30 5.26 14.87
CA PRO A 17 -26.39 6.65 15.32
C PRO A 17 -25.20 7.11 16.17
N HIS A 18 -24.65 6.22 17.00
CA HIS A 18 -23.51 6.54 17.86
C HIS A 18 -22.23 6.78 17.03
N ILE A 19 -22.01 6.03 15.94
CA ILE A 19 -20.88 6.25 15.03
C ILE A 19 -21.05 7.57 14.30
N HIS A 20 -22.25 7.87 13.81
CA HIS A 20 -22.52 9.16 13.16
C HIS A 20 -22.26 10.34 14.10
N ALA A 21 -22.69 10.26 15.36
CA ALA A 21 -22.44 11.31 16.36
C ALA A 21 -20.94 11.49 16.63
N MET A 22 -20.18 10.40 16.74
CA MET A 22 -18.74 10.43 16.93
C MET A 22 -18.01 11.07 15.75
N LEU A 23 -18.34 10.67 14.51
CA LEU A 23 -17.74 11.26 13.29
C LEU A 23 -18.06 12.74 13.17
N LYS A 24 -19.31 13.13 13.48
CA LYS A 24 -19.72 14.54 13.47
C LYS A 24 -18.90 15.36 14.46
N ARG A 25 -18.71 14.84 15.69
CA ARG A 25 -17.91 15.51 16.71
C ARG A 25 -16.44 15.65 16.29
N ALA A 26 -15.87 14.63 15.67
CA ALA A 26 -14.50 14.69 15.16
C ALA A 26 -14.36 15.74 14.04
N ALA A 27 -15.32 15.79 13.11
CA ALA A 27 -15.36 16.80 12.06
C ALA A 27 -15.45 18.24 12.62
N GLU A 28 -16.28 18.44 13.66
CA GLU A 28 -16.40 19.73 14.36
C GLU A 28 -15.08 20.15 15.02
N ILE A 29 -14.35 19.22 15.65
CA ILE A 29 -13.05 19.50 16.28
C ILE A 29 -12.02 19.98 15.25
N GLU A 30 -12.06 19.41 14.04
CA GLU A 30 -11.16 19.79 12.95
C GLU A 30 -11.66 20.98 12.12
N GLY A 31 -12.83 21.55 12.44
CA GLY A 31 -13.38 22.71 11.73
C GLY A 31 -13.80 22.42 10.29
N ARG A 32 -14.17 21.18 9.98
CA ARG A 32 -14.57 20.73 8.63
C ARG A 32 -15.93 20.06 8.61
N THR A 33 -16.49 19.91 7.42
CA THR A 33 -17.79 19.22 7.25
C THR A 33 -17.64 17.72 7.52
N LEU A 34 -18.72 17.06 7.93
CA LEU A 34 -18.73 15.60 8.12
C LEU A 34 -18.30 14.85 6.85
N THR A 35 -18.79 15.28 5.68
CA THR A 35 -18.43 14.69 4.39
C THR A 35 -16.93 14.80 4.11
N ASP A 36 -16.36 15.99 4.31
CA ASP A 36 -14.93 16.23 4.10
C ASP A 36 -14.07 15.42 5.09
N PHE A 37 -14.48 15.38 6.37
CA PHE A 37 -13.84 14.55 7.38
C PHE A 37 -13.81 13.07 6.98
N VAL A 38 -14.95 12.52 6.56
CA VAL A 38 -15.05 11.10 6.17
C VAL A 38 -14.19 10.81 4.94
N ILE A 39 -14.22 11.66 3.92
CA ILE A 39 -13.40 11.48 2.71
C ILE A 39 -11.90 11.49 3.06
N ALA A 40 -11.46 12.43 3.88
CA ALA A 40 -10.07 12.53 4.29
C ALA A 40 -9.63 11.34 5.15
N ALA A 41 -10.43 10.98 6.17
CA ALA A 41 -10.14 9.87 7.06
C ALA A 41 -10.12 8.52 6.30
N SER A 42 -11.06 8.29 5.40
CA SER A 42 -11.09 7.09 4.56
C SER A 42 -9.92 7.04 3.59
N SER A 43 -9.54 8.17 2.97
CA SER A 43 -8.38 8.24 2.08
C SER A 43 -7.07 7.92 2.83
N GLU A 44 -6.91 8.47 4.03
CA GLU A 44 -5.72 8.24 4.86
C GLU A 44 -5.63 6.77 5.30
N ALA A 45 -6.73 6.20 5.80
CA ALA A 45 -6.78 4.80 6.19
C ALA A 45 -6.51 3.86 5.01
N ALA A 46 -7.05 4.18 3.83
CA ALA A 46 -6.79 3.42 2.60
C ALA A 46 -5.31 3.48 2.21
N ARG A 47 -4.71 4.67 2.21
CA ARG A 47 -3.28 4.86 1.92
C ARG A 47 -2.41 4.05 2.88
N GLN A 48 -2.66 4.15 4.20
CA GLN A 48 -1.89 3.41 5.19
C GLN A 48 -2.01 1.89 5.00
N THR A 49 -3.20 1.39 4.66
CA THR A 49 -3.45 -0.04 4.42
C THR A 49 -2.68 -0.54 3.19
N ILE A 50 -2.71 0.23 2.09
CA ILE A 50 -1.98 -0.08 0.86
C ILE A 50 -0.47 -0.05 1.14
N GLU A 51 0.03 1.02 1.78
CA GLU A 51 1.45 1.15 2.10
C GLU A 51 1.95 -0.01 2.97
N THR A 52 1.17 -0.44 3.95
CA THR A 52 1.57 -1.55 4.84
C THR A 52 1.69 -2.88 4.09
N THR A 53 0.89 -3.07 3.05
CA THR A 53 0.86 -4.33 2.28
C THR A 53 1.92 -4.33 1.18
N ASP A 54 2.12 -3.19 0.51
CA ASP A 54 2.89 -3.13 -0.73
C ASP A 54 4.28 -2.51 -0.56
N ILE A 55 4.57 -1.83 0.56
CA ILE A 55 5.85 -1.14 0.77
C ILE A 55 6.70 -1.88 1.81
N ILE A 56 7.85 -2.39 1.34
CA ILE A 56 8.91 -2.85 2.22
C ILE A 56 9.68 -1.62 2.73
N ARG A 57 9.48 -1.26 4.00
CA ARG A 57 10.23 -0.18 4.65
C ARG A 57 11.56 -0.71 5.17
N LEU A 58 12.65 -0.26 4.57
CA LEU A 58 14.02 -0.63 4.93
C LEU A 58 14.68 0.44 5.80
N SER A 59 15.50 0.03 6.77
CA SER A 59 16.40 0.96 7.47
C SER A 59 17.42 1.57 6.51
N VAL A 60 18.11 2.65 6.89
CA VAL A 60 19.13 3.26 6.02
C VAL A 60 20.24 2.26 5.68
N ASP A 61 20.61 1.40 6.63
CA ASP A 61 21.64 0.38 6.40
C ASP A 61 21.14 -0.73 5.47
N ASP A 62 19.88 -1.17 5.63
CA ASP A 62 19.28 -2.15 4.71
C ASP A 62 19.09 -1.58 3.30
N GLN A 63 18.77 -0.29 3.16
CA GLN A 63 18.68 0.39 1.87
C GLN A 63 20.02 0.38 1.13
N ARG A 64 21.12 0.65 1.85
CA ARG A 64 22.48 0.59 1.28
C ARG A 64 22.81 -0.83 0.86
N LEU A 65 22.57 -1.81 1.72
CA LEU A 65 22.82 -3.22 1.42
C LEU A 65 22.01 -3.68 0.19
N PHE A 66 20.74 -3.29 0.11
CA PHE A 66 19.88 -3.59 -1.01
C PHE A 66 20.37 -2.93 -2.31
N ALA A 67 20.73 -1.65 -2.27
CA ALA A 67 21.27 -0.93 -3.41
C ALA A 67 22.60 -1.55 -3.89
N GLU A 68 23.51 -1.85 -2.96
CA GLU A 68 24.77 -2.53 -3.27
C GLU A 68 24.54 -3.91 -3.88
N SER A 69 23.57 -4.68 -3.39
CA SER A 69 23.23 -6.00 -3.93
C SER A 69 22.65 -5.94 -5.34
N ILE A 70 21.98 -4.83 -5.71
CA ILE A 70 21.49 -4.62 -7.08
C ILE A 70 22.62 -4.15 -8.00
N LEU A 71 23.44 -3.20 -7.54
CA LEU A 71 24.51 -2.60 -8.34
C LEU A 71 25.69 -3.56 -8.54
N ASN A 72 25.98 -4.39 -7.52
CA ASN A 72 27.06 -5.36 -7.48
C ASN A 72 26.51 -6.71 -7.04
N PRO A 73 25.76 -7.41 -7.92
CA PRO A 73 25.13 -8.67 -7.55
C PRO A 73 26.18 -9.73 -7.20
N PRO A 74 26.06 -10.39 -6.03
CA PRO A 74 26.98 -11.45 -5.65
C PRO A 74 26.76 -12.71 -6.49
N GLU A 75 27.81 -13.51 -6.65
CA GLU A 75 27.71 -14.80 -7.33
C GLU A 75 26.76 -15.75 -6.59
N PRO A 76 25.95 -16.55 -7.32
CA PRO A 76 25.06 -17.54 -6.71
C PRO A 76 25.83 -18.53 -5.84
N THR A 77 25.37 -18.72 -4.61
CA THR A 77 25.93 -19.73 -3.70
C THR A 77 25.70 -21.14 -4.22
N ASP A 78 26.52 -22.10 -3.80
CA ASP A 78 26.37 -23.50 -4.21
C ASP A 78 24.99 -24.07 -3.86
N ALA A 79 24.40 -23.62 -2.74
CA ALA A 79 23.05 -24.00 -2.35
C ALA A 79 21.99 -23.46 -3.32
N LEU A 80 22.15 -22.21 -3.77
CA LEU A 80 21.25 -21.61 -4.75
C LEU A 80 21.37 -22.30 -6.11
N ARG A 81 22.60 -22.62 -6.55
CA ARG A 81 22.84 -23.39 -7.80
C ARG A 81 22.11 -24.74 -7.78
N ARG A 82 22.26 -25.52 -6.70
CA ARG A 82 21.54 -26.79 -6.52
C ARG A 82 20.03 -26.62 -6.49
N ALA A 83 19.51 -25.54 -5.91
CA ALA A 83 18.07 -25.27 -5.90
C ALA A 83 17.51 -25.00 -7.31
N PHE A 84 18.26 -24.27 -8.14
CA PHE A 84 17.90 -24.05 -9.54
C PHE A 84 17.92 -25.34 -10.36
N GLU A 85 18.92 -26.20 -10.16
CA GLU A 85 18.99 -27.52 -10.81
C GLU A 85 17.77 -28.37 -10.46
N LYS A 86 17.44 -28.47 -9.16
CA LYS A 86 16.26 -29.21 -8.69
C LYS A 86 14.95 -28.63 -9.24
N ARG A 87 14.84 -27.31 -9.35
CA ARG A 87 13.67 -26.65 -9.96
C ARG A 87 13.53 -27.04 -11.43
N ARG A 88 14.63 -27.06 -12.19
CA ARG A 88 14.63 -27.45 -13.61
C ARG A 88 14.19 -28.90 -13.79
N GLU A 89 14.67 -29.80 -12.94
CA GLU A 89 14.23 -31.21 -12.93
C GLU A 89 12.74 -31.37 -12.61
N LEU A 90 12.22 -30.61 -11.64
CA LEU A 90 10.82 -30.70 -11.21
C LEU A 90 9.82 -30.12 -12.22
N PHE A 91 10.20 -29.05 -12.91
CA PHE A 91 9.27 -28.31 -13.78
C PHE A 91 9.58 -28.41 -15.28
N GLY A 92 10.66 -29.07 -15.68
CA GLY A 92 10.96 -29.37 -17.08
C GLY A 92 11.19 -28.15 -17.98
N VAL A 93 11.50 -26.99 -17.40
CA VAL A 93 11.78 -25.76 -18.15
C VAL A 93 13.30 -25.62 -18.29
N GLU A 94 13.83 -25.87 -19.49
CA GLU A 94 15.22 -25.59 -19.86
C GLU A 94 15.58 -24.10 -19.67
#